data_AF-A0A969Z6D3-F1
#
_entry.id   AF-A0A969Z6D3-F1
#
_cell.length_a   1.000
_cell.length_b   1.000
_cell.length_c   1.000
_cell.angle_alpha   90.00
_cell.angle_beta   90.00
_cell.angle_gamma   90.00
#
_symmetry.space_group_name_H-M   'P 1'
#
loop_
_entity.id
_entity.type
_entity.pdbx_description
1 polymer ?
#
loop_
_entity_poly.entity_id
_entity_poly.type
_entity_poly.pdbx_seq_one_letter_code
_entity_poly.pdbx_strand_id
1 'polypeptide(L)' 'MKKYDYIITNSPIRVSKKILYQILFGAKEYLVDNGELWLVVNKNQGAKSIIKNLEKEYNVNIVCKSKVFFIICARNN' A
#
# COMPACT_ATOMS: atom_id res chain seq x y z
N MET A 1 -0.46 -11.20 18.81
CA MET A 1 0.25 -10.12 18.09
C MET A 1 -0.67 -8.91 18.03
N LYS A 2 -0.19 -7.68 18.22
CA LYS A 2 -1.06 -6.49 18.13
C LYS A 2 -1.41 -6.25 16.66
N LYS A 3 -2.71 -6.03 16.39
CA LYS A 3 -3.24 -5.61 15.09
C LYS A 3 -3.66 -4.14 15.16
N TYR A 4 -3.74 -3.51 14.00
CA TYR A 4 -4.04 -2.09 13.84
C TYR A 4 -5.18 -1.87 12.85
N ASP A 5 -5.98 -0.84 13.10
CA ASP A 5 -7.01 -0.37 12.16
C ASP A 5 -6.39 0.30 10.93
N TYR A 6 -5.26 0.99 11.12
CA TYR A 6 -4.58 1.75 10.08
C TYR A 6 -3.08 1.51 10.11
N ILE A 7 -2.50 1.29 8.93
CA ILE A 7 -1.05 1.32 8.71
C ILE A 7 -0.78 2.36 7.63
N ILE A 8 0.05 3.35 7.90
CA ILE A 8 0.32 4.46 6.99
C ILE A 8 1.80 4.48 6.66
N THR A 9 2.15 4.52 5.36
CA THR A 9 3.54 4.55 4.91
C THR A 9 3.75 5.52 3.77
N ASN A 10 4.77 6.38 3.90
CA ASN A 10 5.31 7.08 2.74
C ASN A 10 6.28 6.13 2.05
N SER A 11 5.73 5.26 1.17
CA SER A 11 6.38 4.09 0.56
C SER A 11 7.89 4.27 0.50
N PRO A 12 8.70 3.44 1.19
CA PRO A 12 10.14 3.67 1.31
C PRO A 12 10.78 3.71 -0.09
N ILE A 13 11.06 4.92 -0.54
CA ILE A 13 11.28 5.24 -1.96
C ILE A 13 12.59 4.61 -2.49
N ARG A 14 13.50 4.24 -1.60
CA ARG A 14 14.85 3.75 -1.89
C ARG A 14 15.08 2.31 -1.43
N VAL A 15 14.10 1.43 -1.62
CA VAL A 15 14.28 0.00 -1.35
C VAL A 15 14.06 -0.83 -2.61
N SER A 16 14.63 -2.03 -2.63
CA SER A 16 14.39 -2.97 -3.72
C SER A 16 12.89 -3.30 -3.81
N LYS A 17 12.41 -3.65 -5.01
CA LYS A 17 11.03 -4.08 -5.23
C LYS A 17 10.62 -5.23 -4.28
N LYS A 18 11.58 -6.12 -3.96
CA LYS A 18 11.38 -7.22 -3.02
C LYS A 18 11.04 -6.71 -1.61
N ILE A 19 11.85 -5.79 -1.07
CA ILE A 19 11.63 -5.23 0.27
C ILE A 19 10.33 -4.43 0.30
N LEU A 20 10.06 -3.64 -0.74
CA LEU A 20 8.80 -2.91 -0.85
C LEU A 20 7.59 -3.85 -0.74
N TYR A 21 7.60 -4.94 -1.49
CA TYR A 21 6.51 -5.91 -1.46
C TYR A 21 6.42 -6.67 -0.13
N GLN A 22 7.55 -6.97 0.51
CA GLN A 22 7.54 -7.54 1.87
C GLN A 22 6.83 -6.60 2.86
N ILE A 23 7.06 -5.29 2.78
CA ILE A 23 6.39 -4.31 3.64
C ILE A 23 4.90 -4.23 3.30
N LEU A 24 4.54 -4.06 2.03
CA LEU A 24 3.15 -3.85 1.61
C LEU A 24 2.26 -5.08 1.83
N PHE A 25 2.76 -6.28 1.58
CA PHE A 25 1.99 -7.52 1.78
C PHE A 25 2.11 -8.05 3.20
N GLY A 26 3.26 -7.88 3.85
CA GLY A 26 3.42 -8.21 5.27
C GLY A 26 2.54 -7.35 6.19
N ALA A 27 2.22 -6.11 5.79
CA ALA A 27 1.28 -5.26 6.52
C ALA A 27 -0.08 -5.93 6.78
N LYS A 28 -0.53 -6.83 5.90
CA LYS A 28 -1.80 -7.57 6.02
C LYS A 28 -1.88 -8.37 7.32
N GLU A 29 -0.78 -8.96 7.76
CA GLU A 29 -0.71 -9.76 8.99
C GLU A 29 -0.93 -8.92 10.25
N TYR A 30 -0.69 -7.61 10.15
CA TYR A 30 -0.81 -6.65 11.25
C TYR A 30 -2.10 -5.80 11.15
N LEU A 31 -2.92 -6.00 10.12
CA LEU A 31 -4.22 -5.35 10.01
C LEU A 31 -5.33 -6.19 10.64
N VAL A 32 -6.29 -5.52 11.26
CA VAL A 32 -7.60 -6.10 11.56
C VAL A 32 -8.37 -6.35 10.26
N ASP A 33 -9.45 -7.12 10.35
CA ASP A 33 -10.38 -7.27 9.23
C ASP A 33 -10.98 -5.89 8.94
N ASN A 34 -11.07 -5.50 7.67
CA ASN A 34 -11.42 -4.14 7.25
C ASN A 34 -10.43 -3.03 7.62
N GLY A 35 -9.29 -3.35 8.24
CA GLY A 35 -8.21 -2.39 8.46
C GLY A 35 -7.57 -1.92 7.15
N GLU A 36 -6.92 -0.77 7.17
CA GLU A 36 -6.47 -0.09 5.94
C GLU A 36 -4.97 0.18 5.92
N LEU A 37 -4.33 -0.22 4.82
CA LEU A 37 -3.00 0.23 4.46
C LEU A 37 -3.08 1.47 3.57
N TRP A 38 -2.49 2.56 4.02
CA TRP A 38 -2.39 3.82 3.30
C TRP A 38 -0.97 4.04 2.82
N LEU A 39 -0.81 4.28 1.52
CA LEU A 39 0.49 4.58 0.93
C LEU A 39 0.44 5.74 -0.05
N VAL A 40 1.49 6.56 -0.02
CA VAL A 40 1.78 7.51 -1.09
C VAL A 40 2.86 6.92 -2.01
N VAL A 41 2.67 7.04 -3.32
CA VAL A 41 3.61 6.51 -4.32
C VAL A 41 3.83 7.52 -5.43
N ASN A 42 5.09 7.71 -5.85
CA ASN A 42 5.40 8.53 -7.02
C ASN A 42 4.99 7.77 -8.30
N LYS A 43 4.34 8.46 -9.23
CA LYS A 43 3.86 7.82 -10.48
C LYS A 43 4.96 7.14 -11.28
N ASN A 44 6.15 7.73 -11.29
CA ASN A 44 7.31 7.25 -12.05
C ASN A 44 8.01 6.07 -11.37
N GLN A 45 7.60 5.70 -10.16
CA GLN A 45 8.20 4.62 -9.37
C GLN A 45 7.35 3.35 -9.37
N GLY A 46 6.72 3.08 -10.52
CA GLY A 46 5.95 1.85 -10.70
C GLY A 46 4.60 1.84 -9.98
N ALA A 47 3.99 3.00 -9.74
CA ALA A 47 2.68 3.14 -9.09
C ALA A 47 1.62 2.19 -9.70
N LYS A 48 1.54 2.11 -11.04
CA LYS A 48 0.61 1.20 -11.74
C LYS A 48 0.87 -0.27 -11.41
N SER A 49 2.13 -0.68 -11.33
CA SER A 49 2.51 -2.05 -10.96
C SER A 49 2.20 -2.34 -9.49
N ILE A 50 2.41 -1.38 -8.59
CA ILE A 50 2.11 -1.54 -7.17
C ILE A 50 0.61 -1.72 -6.98
N ILE A 51 -0.20 -0.85 -7.58
CA ILE A 51 -1.68 -0.94 -7.56
C ILE A 51 -2.14 -2.32 -8.03
N LYS A 52 -1.70 -2.76 -9.21
CA LYS A 52 -2.09 -4.07 -9.77
C LYS A 52 -1.71 -5.27 -8.88
N ASN A 53 -0.64 -5.16 -8.08
CA ASN A 53 -0.29 -6.25 -7.16
C ASN A 53 -1.01 -6.13 -5.81
N LEU A 54 -1.28 -4.93 -5.33
CA LEU A 54 -2.12 -4.71 -4.15
C LEU A 54 -3.55 -5.21 -4.37
N GLU A 55 -4.11 -5.01 -5.57
CA GLU A 55 -5.45 -5.47 -5.96
C GLU A 55 -5.65 -6.99 -5.88
N LYS A 56 -4.56 -7.77 -5.83
CA LYS A 56 -4.62 -9.23 -5.66
C LYS A 56 -4.88 -9.63 -4.21
N GLU A 57 -4.51 -8.77 -3.27
CA GLU A 57 -4.48 -9.08 -1.83
C GLU A 57 -5.43 -8.21 -1.02
N TYR A 58 -5.77 -7.02 -1.52
CA TYR A 58 -6.55 -6.00 -0.83
C TYR A 58 -7.66 -5.48 -1.72
N ASN A 59 -8.69 -4.89 -1.12
CA ASN A 59 -9.62 -4.02 -1.83
C ASN A 59 -8.98 -2.62 -1.97
N VAL A 60 -8.56 -2.26 -3.18
CA VAL A 60 -7.74 -1.06 -3.44
C VAL A 60 -8.57 0.09 -3.98
N ASN A 61 -8.40 1.27 -3.37
CA ASN A 61 -8.96 2.53 -3.85
C ASN A 61 -7.85 3.58 -4.04
N ILE A 62 -7.86 4.28 -5.18
CA ILE A 62 -6.94 5.41 -5.43
C ILE A 62 -7.64 6.69 -4.97
N VAL A 63 -7.38 7.09 -3.73
CA VAL A 63 -8.04 8.21 -3.07
C VAL A 63 -7.67 9.56 -3.68
N CYS A 64 -6.41 9.72 -4.14
CA CYS A 64 -5.98 10.95 -4.79
C CYS A 64 -5.00 10.68 -5.93
N LYS A 65 -5.20 11.39 -7.04
CA LYS A 65 -4.28 11.44 -8.18
C LYS A 65 -3.76 12.86 -8.37
N SER A 66 -2.60 13.19 -7.79
CA SER A 66 -1.91 14.46 -8.07
C SER A 66 -1.07 14.36 -9.34
N LYS A 67 -0.36 15.42 -9.76
CA LYS A 67 0.55 15.34 -10.93
C LYS A 67 1.72 14.38 -10.69
N VAL A 68 2.23 14.29 -9.46
CA VAL A 68 3.49 13.60 -9.12
C VAL A 68 3.27 12.31 -8.32
N PHE A 69 2.24 12.27 -7.48
CA PHE A 69 1.98 11.18 -6.54
C PHE A 69 0.54 10.66 -6.60
N PHE A 70 0.36 9.41 -6.23
CA PHE A 70 -0.93 8.82 -5.89
C PHE A 70 -1.01 8.54 -4.39
N ILE A 71 -2.18 8.77 -3.80
CA ILE A 71 -2.55 8.26 -2.48
C ILE A 71 -3.44 7.05 -2.71
N ILE A 72 -3.05 5.91 -2.13
CA ILE A 72 -3.72 4.63 -2.29
C ILE A 72 -4.16 4.16 -0.90
N CYS A 73 -5.42 3.75 -0.79
CA CYS A 73 -5.94 2.98 0.33
C CYS A 73 -6.10 1.53 -0.12
N ALA A 74 -5.55 0.59 0.64
CA ALA A 74 -5.66 -0.84 0.42
C ALA A 74 -6.28 -1.47 1.67
N ARG A 75 -7.57 -1.81 1.58
CA ARG A 75 -8.36 -2.33 2.68
C ARG A 75 -8.23 -3.85 2.76
N ASN A 76 -7.98 -4.35 3.98
CA ASN A 76 -7.89 -5.77 4.30
C ASN A 76 -9.28 -6.41 4.25
N ASN A 77 -9.36 -7.61 3.67
CA ASN A 77 -10.58 -8.41 3.57
C ASN A 77 -10.56 -9.53 4.60
#